data_AF-A0A177WA88-F1
#
_entry.id   AF-A0A177WA88-F1
#
_cell.length_a   1.000
_cell.length_b   1.000
_cell.length_c   1.000
_cell.angle_alpha   90.00
_cell.angle_beta   90.00
_cell.angle_gamma   90.00
#
_symmetry.space_group_name_H-M   'P 1'
#
loop_
_entity.id
_entity.type
_entity.pdbx_description
1 polymer ?
#
loop_
_entity_poly.entity_id
_entity_poly.type
_entity_poly.pdbx_seq_one_letter_code
_entity_poly.pdbx_strand_id
1 'polypeptide(L)'
;MDTEQLEVKLLQTLETLLKISMTVHDFQPESGPVLNTRIETLVQCLLDMNDAKANTDIQVPFSLLEVVENGINPDQFTSDLVQTLVDKNQKTKGRIESIKVG
;
A
#
# COMPACT_ATOMS: atom_id res chain seq x y z
N MET A 1 3.64 -2.90 15.95
CA MET A 1 2.58 -3.33 15.02
C MET A 1 3.28 -4.12 13.93
N ASP A 2 2.92 -5.39 13.76
CA ASP A 2 3.40 -6.17 12.61
C ASP A 2 2.63 -5.75 11.34
N THR A 3 3.05 -6.24 10.17
CA THR A 3 2.45 -5.88 8.87
C THR A 3 0.97 -6.25 8.78
N GLU A 4 0.57 -7.36 9.40
CA GLU A 4 -0.82 -7.84 9.40
C GLU A 4 -1.72 -6.89 10.21
N GLN A 5 -1.26 -6.45 11.38
CA GLN A 5 -1.96 -5.43 12.17
C GLN A 5 -2.03 -4.08 11.44
N LEU A 6 -1.01 -3.74 10.65
CA LEU A 6 -1.04 -2.56 9.78
C LEU A 6 -2.11 -2.65 8.71
N GLU A 7 -2.23 -3.79 8.05
CA GLU A 7 -3.28 -4.04 7.06
C GLU A 7 -4.68 -3.93 7.68
N VAL A 8 -4.89 -4.57 8.85
CA VAL A 8 -6.17 -4.48 9.57
C VAL A 8 -6.52 -3.03 9.92
N LYS A 9 -5.55 -2.25 10.39
CA LYS A 9 -5.78 -0.83 10.71
C LYS A 9 -6.09 0.01 9.48
N LEU A 10 -5.43 -0.23 8.35
CA LEU A 10 -5.75 0.44 7.08
C LEU A 10 -7.18 0.14 6.63
N LEU A 11 -7.62 -1.12 6.71
CA LEU A 11 -8.98 -1.52 6.38
C LEU A 11 -10.01 -0.87 7.32
N GLN A 12 -9.72 -0.81 8.62
CA GLN A 12 -10.58 -0.12 9.60
C GLN A 12 -10.69 1.38 9.31
N THR A 13 -9.60 2.03 8.89
CA THR A 13 -9.61 3.44 8.48
C THR A 13 -10.51 3.65 7.26
N LEU A 14 -10.39 2.81 6.23
CA LEU A 14 -11.23 2.88 5.03
C LEU A 14 -12.72 2.67 5.36
N GLU A 15 -13.03 1.68 6.20
CA GLU A 15 -14.39 1.41 6.63
C GLU A 15 -14.98 2.58 7.44
N THR A 16 -14.17 3.21 8.30
CA THR A 16 -14.59 4.37 9.08
C THR A 16 -14.89 5.56 8.18
N LEU A 17 -14.04 5.83 7.17
CA LEU A 17 -14.28 6.86 6.16
C LEU A 17 -15.57 6.62 5.37
N LEU A 18 -15.82 5.37 4.95
CA LEU A 18 -17.06 5.01 4.27
C LEU A 18 -18.29 5.26 5.16
N LYS A 19 -18.24 4.82 6.43
CA LYS A 19 -19.33 5.03 7.40
C LYS A 19 -19.59 6.51 7.67
N ILE A 20 -18.55 7.35 7.72
CA ILE A 20 -18.68 8.81 7.81
C ILE A 20 -19.39 9.34 6.56
N SER A 21 -18.93 8.96 5.36
CA SER A 21 -19.54 9.39 4.09
C SER A 21 -21.04 9.06 4.02
N MET A 22 -21.42 7.84 4.41
CA MET A 22 -22.84 7.43 4.47
C MET A 22 -23.63 8.26 5.49
N THR A 23 -23.06 8.50 6.69
CA THR A 23 -23.72 9.28 7.74
C THR A 23 -23.92 10.74 7.32
N VAL A 24 -22.96 11.31 6.60
CA VAL A 24 -23.04 12.68 6.07
C VAL A 24 -24.03 12.76 4.90
N HIS A 25 -24.07 11.74 4.04
CA HIS A 25 -25.00 11.68 2.91
C HIS A 25 -26.48 11.70 3.37
N ASP A 26 -26.82 10.90 4.38
CA ASP A 26 -28.18 10.77 4.91
C ASP A 26 -28.38 11.50 6.26
N PHE A 27 -27.68 12.63 6.45
CA PHE A 27 -27.60 13.28 7.75
C PHE A 27 -28.96 13.72 8.30
N GLN A 28 -29.25 13.32 9.54
CA GLN A 28 -30.39 13.81 10.34
C GLN A 28 -29.87 14.47 11.64
N PRO A 29 -30.63 15.35 12.30
CA PRO A 29 -30.21 15.98 13.56
C PRO A 29 -29.71 15.00 14.63
N GLU A 30 -30.31 13.81 14.69
CA GLU A 30 -29.97 12.73 15.63
C GLU A 30 -28.68 12.00 15.25
N SER A 31 -28.18 12.20 14.03
CA SER A 31 -26.94 11.59 13.53
C SER A 31 -25.69 12.29 14.08
N GLY A 32 -25.81 13.51 14.60
CA GLY A 32 -24.69 14.32 15.10
C GLY A 32 -23.78 13.58 16.10
N PRO A 33 -24.33 12.98 17.18
CA PRO A 33 -23.53 12.20 18.13
C PRO A 33 -22.79 11.02 17.48
N VAL A 34 -23.45 10.27 16.60
CA VAL A 34 -22.84 9.12 15.90
C VAL A 34 -21.73 9.59 14.97
N LEU A 35 -21.93 10.69 14.24
CA LEU A 35 -20.93 11.27 13.36
C LEU A 35 -19.67 11.69 14.16
N ASN A 36 -19.85 12.33 15.32
CA ASN A 36 -18.74 12.71 16.19
C ASN A 36 -17.93 11.49 16.65
N THR A 37 -18.59 10.43 17.12
CA THR A 37 -17.90 9.18 17.51
C THR A 37 -17.13 8.56 16.34
N ARG A 38 -17.67 8.62 15.12
CA ARG A 38 -16.95 8.14 13.92
C ARG A 38 -15.74 9.00 13.59
N ILE A 39 -15.83 10.32 13.75
CA ILE A 39 -14.69 11.24 13.56
C ILE A 39 -13.61 10.96 14.62
N GLU A 40 -13.99 10.79 15.88
CA GLU A 40 -13.06 10.41 16.96
C GLU A 40 -12.37 9.07 16.64
N THR A 41 -13.13 8.10 16.13
CA THR A 41 -12.58 6.81 15.68
C THR A 41 -11.57 7.00 14.55
N LEU A 42 -11.87 7.84 13.55
CA LEU A 42 -10.95 8.15 12.45
C LEU A 42 -9.66 8.80 12.98
N VAL A 43 -9.77 9.75 13.90
CA VAL A 43 -8.61 10.39 14.54
C VAL A 43 -7.75 9.32 15.24
N GLN A 44 -8.36 8.41 16.00
CA GLN A 44 -7.62 7.33 16.65
C GLN A 44 -6.94 6.39 15.63
N CYS A 45 -7.64 6.02 14.55
CA CYS A 45 -7.05 5.22 13.48
C CYS A 45 -5.80 5.87 12.86
N LEU A 46 -5.84 7.19 12.64
CA LEU A 46 -4.70 7.95 12.10
C LEU A 46 -3.53 8.03 13.09
N LEU A 47 -3.80 8.18 14.39
CA LEU A 47 -2.77 8.15 15.44
C LEU A 47 -2.11 6.77 15.52
N ASP A 48 -2.92 5.70 15.57
CA ASP A 48 -2.43 4.32 15.60
C ASP A 48 -1.53 4.01 14.39
N MET A 49 -1.93 4.46 13.19
CA MET A 49 -1.13 4.31 11.97
C MET A 49 0.20 5.08 12.03
N ASN A 50 0.19 6.30 12.59
CA ASN A 50 1.41 7.09 12.75
C ASN A 50 2.40 6.41 13.72
N ASP A 51 1.91 5.85 14.82
CA ASP A 51 2.74 5.14 15.80
C ASP A 51 3.28 3.81 15.25
N ALA A 52 2.51 3.15 14.38
CA ALA A 52 2.94 1.93 13.71
C ALA A 52 4.15 2.14 12.79
N LYS A 53 4.36 3.37 12.27
CA LYS A 53 5.54 3.71 11.45
C LYS A 53 6.86 3.36 12.16
N ALA A 54 6.95 3.56 13.48
CA ALA A 54 8.16 3.28 14.24
C ALA A 54 8.54 1.79 14.28
N ASN A 55 7.57 0.91 14.01
CA ASN A 55 7.71 -0.54 14.08
C ASN A 55 7.58 -1.24 12.72
N THR A 56 7.44 -0.47 11.63
CA THR A 56 7.27 -1.00 10.27
C THR A 56 8.57 -0.84 9.49
N ASP A 57 9.30 -1.94 9.28
CA ASP A 57 10.52 -1.97 8.46
C ASP A 57 10.23 -2.52 7.06
N ILE A 58 9.34 -1.85 6.31
CA ILE A 58 9.01 -2.21 4.94
C ILE A 58 9.63 -1.19 3.99
N GLN A 59 10.51 -1.66 3.11
CA GLN A 59 11.12 -0.85 2.06
C GLN A 59 10.28 -0.95 0.79
N VAL A 60 9.64 0.15 0.42
CA VAL A 60 8.85 0.23 -0.82
C VAL A 60 9.68 0.95 -1.90
N PRO A 61 9.96 0.31 -3.04
CA PRO A 61 10.64 0.96 -4.15
C PRO A 61 9.83 2.16 -4.66
N PHE A 62 10.48 3.29 -4.92
CA PHE A 62 9.79 4.48 -5.44
C PHE A 62 9.05 4.22 -6.76
N SER A 63 9.61 3.36 -7.62
CA SER A 63 8.97 2.93 -8.87
C SER A 63 7.63 2.22 -8.65
N LEU A 64 7.39 1.63 -7.48
CA LEU A 64 6.13 0.98 -7.16
C LEU A 64 5.03 2.00 -6.84
N LEU A 65 5.38 3.23 -6.43
CA LEU A 65 4.40 4.28 -6.20
C LEU A 65 3.68 4.65 -7.51
N GLU A 66 4.43 4.82 -8.59
CA GLU A 66 3.88 5.11 -9.92
C GLU A 66 2.97 3.97 -10.43
N VAL A 67 3.30 2.72 -10.10
CA VAL A 67 2.47 1.55 -10.43
C VAL A 67 1.11 1.66 -9.74
N VAL A 68 1.10 1.96 -8.44
CA VAL A 68 -0.14 2.11 -7.64
C VAL A 68 -0.95 3.33 -8.09
N GLU A 69 -0.30 4.48 -8.31
CA GLU A 69 -0.96 5.72 -8.74
C GLU A 69 -1.67 5.56 -10.10
N ASN A 70 -1.10 4.76 -11.00
CA ASN A 70 -1.69 4.46 -12.31
C ASN A 70 -2.71 3.31 -12.26
N GLY A 71 -3.01 2.75 -11.08
CA GLY A 71 -3.94 1.63 -10.92
C GLY A 71 -3.44 0.31 -11.52
N ILE A 72 -2.12 0.19 -11.72
CA ILE A 72 -1.49 -1.03 -12.20
C ILE A 72 -1.32 -1.99 -11.01
N ASN A 73 -1.54 -3.29 -11.23
CA ASN A 73 -1.32 -4.29 -10.20
C ASN A 73 0.19 -4.38 -9.83
N PRO A 74 0.56 -4.18 -8.55
CA PRO A 74 1.93 -4.39 -8.06
C PRO A 74 2.56 -5.74 -8.43
N ASP A 75 1.77 -6.81 -8.48
CA ASP A 75 2.26 -8.16 -8.80
C ASP A 75 2.72 -8.26 -10.27
N GLN A 76 2.04 -7.54 -11.16
CA GLN A 76 2.45 -7.45 -12.57
C GLN A 76 3.82 -6.76 -12.68
N PHE A 77 4.03 -5.68 -11.93
CA PHE A 77 5.33 -5.01 -11.87
C PHE A 77 6.44 -5.96 -11.38
N THR A 78 6.17 -6.76 -10.33
CA THR A 78 7.12 -7.76 -9.85
C THR A 78 7.44 -8.80 -10.93
N SER A 79 6.43 -9.31 -11.64
CA SER A 79 6.61 -10.26 -12.74
C SER A 79 7.50 -9.68 -13.85
N ASP A 80 7.24 -8.46 -14.28
CA ASP A 80 7.99 -7.79 -15.34
C ASP A 80 9.45 -7.51 -14.93
N LEU A 81 9.67 -7.16 -13.66
CA LEU A 81 11.00 -7.00 -13.09
C LEU A 81 11.77 -8.33 -13.11
N VAL A 82 11.15 -9.42 -12.68
CA VAL A 82 11.76 -10.76 -12.69
C VAL A 82 12.15 -11.15 -14.12
N GLN A 83 11.25 -10.97 -15.09
CA GLN A 83 11.55 -11.28 -16.50
C GLN A 83 12.72 -10.45 -17.01
N THR A 84 12.74 -9.15 -16.73
CA THR A 84 13.84 -8.25 -17.11
C THR A 84 15.18 -8.69 -16.51
N LEU A 85 15.19 -9.16 -15.26
CA LEU A 85 16.39 -9.67 -14.60
C LEU A 85 16.90 -10.95 -15.25
N VAL A 86 15.99 -11.87 -15.60
CA VAL A 86 16.33 -13.10 -16.34
C VAL A 86 16.98 -12.77 -17.68
N ASP A 87 16.38 -11.87 -18.47
CA ASP A 87 16.88 -11.49 -19.79
C ASP A 87 18.25 -10.82 -19.69
N LYS A 88 18.44 -9.91 -18.71
CA LYS A 88 19.73 -9.26 -18.44
C LYS A 88 20.79 -10.27 -18.03
N ASN A 89 20.45 -11.25 -17.21
CA ASN A 89 21.37 -12.30 -16.78
C ASN A 89 21.82 -13.15 -17.97
N GLN A 90 20.88 -13.67 -18.76
CA GLN A 90 21.18 -14.46 -19.96
C GLN A 90 22.07 -13.68 -20.94
N LYS A 91 21.75 -12.41 -21.21
CA LYS A 91 22.54 -11.54 -22.08
C LYS A 91 23.95 -11.31 -21.55
N THR A 92 24.09 -11.09 -20.25
CA THR A 92 25.39 -10.88 -19.61
C THR A 92 26.24 -12.15 -19.66
N LYS A 93 25.64 -13.31 -19.38
CA LYS A 93 26.28 -14.62 -19.51
C LYS A 93 26.78 -14.85 -20.93
N GLY A 94 25.94 -14.61 -21.95
CA GLY A 94 26.34 -14.76 -23.35
C GLY A 94 27.53 -13.87 -23.73
N ARG A 95 27.56 -12.61 -23.25
CA ARG A 95 28.72 -11.71 -23.44
C ARG A 95 30.00 -12.26 -22.81
N ILE A 96 29.92 -12.78 -21.59
CA ILE A 96 31.07 -13.38 -20.89
C ILE A 96 31.59 -14.59 -21.66
N GLU A 97 30.70 -15.46 -22.14
CA GLU A 97 31.06 -16.64 -22.92
C GLU A 97 31.74 -16.25 -24.24
N SER A 98 31.22 -15.24 -24.95
CA SER A 98 31.86 -14.75 -26.19
C SER A 98 33.28 -14.21 -25.94
N ILE A 99 33.53 -13.53 -24.81
CA ILE A 99 34.87 -13.03 -24.46
C ILE A 99 35.83 -14.17 -24.08
N LYS A 100 35.33 -15.29 -23.54
CA LYS A 100 36.18 -16.44 -23.17
C LYS A 100 36.60 -17.32 -24.35
N VAL A 101 35.84 -17.29 -25.44
CA VAL A 101 36.03 -18.17 -26.61
C VAL A 101 36.76 -17.45 -27.77
N GLY A 102 36.78 -16.11 -27.76
CA GLY A 102 37.60 -15.28 -28.66
C GLY A 102 38.98 -15.00 -28.09
#